data_AF-A0A2V4DAH9-F1
#
_entry.id   AF-A0A2V4DAH9-F1
#
_cell.length_a   1.000
_cell.length_b   1.000
_cell.length_c   1.000
_cell.angle_alpha   90.00
_cell.angle_beta   90.00
_cell.angle_gamma   90.00
#
_symmetry.space_group_name_H-M   'P 1'
#
loop_
_entity.id
_entity.type
_entity.pdbx_description
1 polymer ?
#
loop_
_entity_poly.entity_id
_entity_poly.type
_entity_poly.pdbx_seq_one_letter_code
_entity_poly.pdbx_strand_id
1 'polypeptide(L)'
;MQIEQSLKVEAESRHSMRARLAIPIALLFLSAGLWGWVNPEVVSEWFDDVISQPDSQSMEVIGLQSKEEWLVVIVDFAENPSAPGLDVNQATSMLTGGNGLAAYLDQLSAGKVELNLTIHPTVIRAEHSVDYYGKDSTDSRDSGKDGSDGPAALAEQVVNDLRDELDWLKWDLDKDGVVDRFIILHTSKPQEDSGAASKIWSHFGPLINPVTVASGLTVEHYTMASFRSSNYRGTIIHESLHQHGAIDLYSVHDVVRKDPWNGVGDWDVMASGNWNGNGAVPALPMAATIAQL
;
A
#
# COMPACT_ATOMS: atom_id res chain seq x y z
N MET A 1 -41.22 -57.92 -7.09
CA MET A 1 -40.77 -58.11 -8.49
C MET A 1 -41.08 -56.91 -9.39
N GLN A 2 -42.34 -56.44 -9.48
CA GLN A 2 -42.72 -55.34 -10.39
C GLN A 2 -42.22 -53.94 -9.96
N ILE A 3 -42.11 -53.69 -8.65
CA ILE A 3 -41.61 -52.42 -8.06
C ILE A 3 -40.07 -52.29 -8.17
N GLU A 4 -39.34 -53.40 -8.03
CA GLU A 4 -37.87 -53.38 -8.20
C GLU A 4 -37.46 -53.14 -9.65
N GLN A 5 -38.24 -53.66 -10.61
CA GLN A 5 -38.02 -53.40 -12.03
C GLN A 5 -38.27 -51.93 -12.39
N SER A 6 -39.30 -51.29 -11.82
CA SER A 6 -39.57 -49.87 -12.08
C SER A 6 -38.50 -48.95 -11.50
N LEU A 7 -38.01 -49.24 -10.29
CA LEU A 7 -36.94 -48.45 -9.65
C LEU A 7 -35.60 -48.57 -10.40
N LYS A 8 -35.29 -49.75 -10.95
CA LYS A 8 -34.07 -49.97 -11.73
C LYS A 8 -34.10 -49.23 -13.06
N VAL A 9 -35.24 -49.24 -13.76
CA VAL A 9 -35.45 -48.50 -15.02
C VAL A 9 -35.37 -46.99 -14.80
N GLU A 10 -35.91 -46.49 -13.69
CA GLU A 10 -35.88 -45.06 -13.36
C GLU A 10 -34.47 -44.57 -12.94
N ALA A 11 -33.69 -45.42 -12.26
CA ALA A 11 -32.29 -45.16 -11.93
C ALA A 11 -31.39 -45.16 -13.19
N GLU A 12 -31.55 -46.13 -14.08
CA GLU A 12 -30.83 -46.19 -15.37
C GLU A 12 -31.19 -45.02 -16.28
N SER A 13 -32.47 -44.61 -16.31
CA SER A 13 -32.94 -43.43 -17.03
C SER A 13 -32.31 -42.12 -16.52
N ARG A 14 -32.28 -41.92 -15.18
CA ARG A 14 -31.65 -40.75 -14.56
C ARG A 14 -30.13 -40.69 -14.81
N HIS A 15 -29.45 -41.83 -14.79
CA HIS A 15 -28.01 -41.91 -15.06
C HIS A 15 -27.69 -41.61 -16.53
N SER A 16 -28.47 -42.18 -17.46
CA SER A 16 -28.42 -41.89 -18.89
C SER A 16 -28.68 -40.42 -19.20
N MET A 17 -29.66 -39.78 -18.53
CA MET A 17 -30.00 -38.37 -18.74
C MET A 17 -28.88 -37.42 -18.26
N ARG A 18 -28.23 -37.73 -17.13
CA ARG A 18 -27.06 -36.98 -16.63
C ARG A 18 -25.85 -37.14 -17.55
N ALA A 19 -25.59 -38.35 -18.05
CA ALA A 19 -24.50 -38.58 -19.00
C ALA A 19 -24.74 -37.87 -20.35
N ARG A 20 -25.98 -37.86 -20.84
CA ARG A 20 -26.37 -37.15 -22.08
C ARG A 20 -26.22 -35.64 -22.01
N LEU A 21 -26.28 -35.05 -20.81
CA LEU A 21 -26.02 -33.62 -20.58
C LEU A 21 -24.54 -33.34 -20.26
N ALA A 22 -23.88 -34.22 -19.52
CA ALA A 22 -22.49 -34.06 -19.12
C ALA A 22 -21.51 -34.20 -20.30
N ILE A 23 -21.76 -35.12 -21.23
CA ILE A 23 -20.86 -35.35 -22.37
C ILE A 23 -20.77 -34.13 -23.29
N PRO A 24 -21.88 -33.50 -23.74
CA PRO A 24 -21.82 -32.27 -24.52
C PRO A 24 -21.12 -31.12 -23.80
N ILE A 25 -21.35 -30.96 -22.49
CA ILE A 25 -20.70 -29.92 -21.67
C ILE A 25 -19.20 -30.18 -21.56
N ALA A 26 -18.78 -31.42 -21.32
CA ALA A 26 -17.38 -31.79 -21.26
C ALA A 26 -16.68 -31.60 -22.61
N LEU A 27 -17.34 -31.97 -23.72
CA LEU A 27 -16.83 -31.72 -25.07
C LEU A 27 -16.72 -30.22 -25.36
N LEU A 28 -17.67 -29.42 -24.88
CA LEU A 28 -17.62 -27.96 -24.99
C LEU A 28 -16.41 -27.40 -24.23
N PHE A 29 -16.19 -27.80 -22.97
CA PHE A 29 -15.01 -27.37 -22.22
C PHE A 29 -13.69 -27.83 -22.83
N LEU A 30 -13.62 -29.08 -23.32
CA LEU A 30 -12.43 -29.59 -24.02
C LEU A 30 -12.17 -28.81 -25.31
N SER A 31 -13.22 -28.52 -26.09
CA SER A 31 -13.10 -27.72 -27.31
C SER A 31 -12.69 -26.28 -27.03
N ALA A 32 -13.20 -25.67 -25.96
CA ALA A 32 -12.81 -24.33 -25.53
C ALA A 32 -11.35 -24.31 -25.05
N GLY A 33 -10.91 -25.32 -24.30
CA GLY A 33 -9.52 -25.47 -23.87
C GLY A 33 -8.56 -25.71 -25.04
N LEU A 34 -8.94 -26.55 -26.01
CA LEU A 34 -8.19 -26.76 -27.26
C LEU A 34 -8.12 -25.48 -28.10
N TRP A 35 -9.21 -24.74 -28.20
CA TRP A 35 -9.25 -23.47 -28.92
C TRP A 35 -8.36 -22.42 -28.25
N GLY A 36 -8.42 -22.30 -26.93
CA GLY A 36 -7.53 -21.43 -26.17
C GLY A 36 -6.05 -21.81 -26.30
N TRP A 37 -5.74 -23.11 -26.32
CA TRP A 37 -4.37 -23.59 -26.53
C TRP A 37 -3.81 -23.27 -27.92
N VAL A 38 -4.66 -23.27 -28.96
CA VAL A 38 -4.27 -22.92 -30.34
C VAL A 38 -4.19 -21.41 -30.56
N ASN A 39 -4.90 -20.62 -29.74
CA ASN A 39 -4.93 -19.15 -29.84
C ASN A 39 -4.38 -18.51 -28.54
N PRO A 40 -3.11 -18.76 -28.21
CA PRO A 40 -2.53 -18.27 -26.95
C PRO A 40 -2.56 -16.74 -26.86
N GLU A 41 -2.43 -16.03 -27.99
CA GLU A 41 -2.47 -14.57 -28.05
C GLU A 41 -3.84 -13.99 -27.68
N VAL A 42 -4.93 -14.62 -28.13
CA VAL A 42 -6.30 -14.20 -27.80
C VAL A 42 -6.62 -14.49 -26.33
N VAL A 43 -6.10 -15.61 -25.81
CA VAL A 43 -6.24 -15.93 -24.39
C VAL A 43 -5.44 -14.96 -23.55
N SER A 44 -4.19 -14.65 -23.91
CA SER A 44 -3.38 -13.67 -23.19
C SER A 44 -3.98 -12.28 -23.25
N GLU A 45 -4.41 -11.79 -24.42
CA GLU A 45 -5.07 -10.48 -24.57
C GLU A 45 -6.37 -10.42 -23.77
N TRP A 46 -7.16 -11.49 -23.76
CA TRP A 46 -8.37 -11.57 -22.93
C TRP A 46 -8.04 -11.58 -21.42
N PHE A 47 -6.99 -12.29 -21.01
CA PHE A 47 -6.52 -12.25 -19.62
C PHE A 47 -5.98 -10.86 -19.27
N ASP A 48 -5.24 -10.23 -20.17
CA ASP A 48 -4.69 -8.89 -20.01
C ASP A 48 -5.82 -7.88 -19.93
N ASP A 49 -6.88 -7.97 -20.74
CA ASP A 49 -8.09 -7.12 -20.67
C ASP A 49 -8.90 -7.35 -19.39
N VAL A 50 -8.97 -8.59 -18.90
CA VAL A 50 -9.69 -8.94 -17.66
C VAL A 50 -8.89 -8.51 -16.41
N ILE A 51 -7.56 -8.54 -16.49
CA ILE A 51 -6.65 -8.11 -15.42
C ILE A 51 -6.43 -6.58 -15.48
N SER A 52 -6.48 -5.97 -16.66
CA SER A 52 -6.41 -4.53 -16.89
C SER A 52 -7.74 -3.89 -16.55
N GLN A 53 -8.08 -3.87 -15.27
CA GLN A 53 -8.84 -2.76 -14.72
C GLN A 53 -7.92 -1.54 -14.79
N PRO A 54 -8.23 -0.50 -15.59
CA PRO A 54 -7.44 0.71 -15.61
C PRO A 54 -7.90 1.56 -14.43
N ASP A 55 -7.25 1.44 -13.28
CA ASP A 55 -7.19 2.56 -12.33
C ASP A 55 -5.99 2.44 -11.39
N SER A 56 -4.82 2.74 -11.93
CA SER A 56 -3.89 3.64 -11.29
C SER A 56 -3.03 4.24 -12.40
N GLN A 57 -2.80 5.55 -12.37
CA GLN A 57 -1.56 6.04 -12.97
C GLN A 57 -0.47 5.23 -12.30
N SER A 58 0.25 4.38 -13.05
CA SER A 58 1.38 3.64 -12.49
C SER A 58 2.38 4.70 -12.05
N MET A 59 2.42 5.00 -10.74
CA MET A 59 3.44 5.87 -10.18
C MET A 59 4.78 5.24 -10.52
N GLU A 60 5.60 5.97 -11.26
CA GLU A 60 6.95 5.53 -11.57
C GLU A 60 7.78 5.72 -10.31
N VAL A 61 8.16 4.59 -9.68
CA VAL A 61 8.98 4.58 -8.48
C VAL A 61 10.26 3.83 -8.78
N ILE A 62 11.38 4.31 -8.26
CA ILE A 62 12.66 3.62 -8.38
C ILE A 62 12.88 2.67 -7.21
N GLY A 63 13.50 1.53 -7.49
CA GLY A 63 13.92 0.56 -6.46
C GLY A 63 14.93 1.14 -5.47
N LEU A 64 15.36 0.31 -4.53
CA LEU A 64 16.34 0.61 -3.49
C LEU A 64 17.70 0.96 -4.09
N GLN A 65 18.16 2.17 -3.78
CA GLN A 65 19.43 2.72 -4.22
C GLN A 65 20.52 2.44 -3.18
N SER A 66 21.78 2.37 -3.65
CA SER A 66 22.93 2.22 -2.73
C SER A 66 23.12 3.42 -1.78
N LYS A 67 22.63 4.59 -2.19
CA LYS A 67 22.60 5.80 -1.39
C LYS A 67 21.19 6.37 -1.44
N GLU A 68 20.56 6.41 -0.28
CA GLU A 68 19.18 6.82 -0.10
C GLU A 68 19.15 8.17 0.63
N GLU A 69 18.47 9.16 0.07
CA GLU A 69 18.22 10.47 0.70
C GLU A 69 16.71 10.60 0.86
N TRP A 70 16.21 10.75 2.09
CA TRP A 70 14.77 10.71 2.39
C TRP A 70 14.34 11.97 3.14
N LEU A 71 13.23 12.60 2.72
CA LEU A 71 12.63 13.73 3.41
C LEU A 71 11.56 13.24 4.37
N VAL A 72 11.62 13.67 5.63
CA VAL A 72 10.59 13.39 6.64
C VAL A 72 10.05 14.70 7.19
N VAL A 73 8.74 14.91 7.10
CA VAL A 73 8.05 16.06 7.66
C VAL A 73 7.07 15.61 8.72
N ILE A 74 7.01 16.34 9.84
CA ILE A 74 6.05 16.06 10.91
C ILE A 74 4.87 17.02 10.78
N VAL A 75 3.66 16.46 10.84
CA VAL A 75 2.41 17.21 10.82
C VAL A 75 1.64 17.02 12.11
N ASP A 76 1.10 18.10 12.66
CA ASP A 76 0.13 18.05 13.75
C ASP A 76 -1.23 18.65 13.38
N PHE A 77 -2.23 18.38 14.20
CA PHE A 77 -3.59 18.88 14.04
C PHE A 77 -3.97 19.73 15.24
N ALA A 78 -4.89 20.69 15.08
CA ALA A 78 -5.31 21.55 16.19
C ALA A 78 -5.82 20.76 17.42
N GLU A 79 -6.51 19.65 17.19
CA GLU A 79 -7.03 18.76 18.23
C GLU A 79 -6.02 17.69 18.71
N ASN A 80 -4.92 17.49 17.99
CA ASN A 80 -3.81 16.61 18.36
C ASN A 80 -2.48 17.34 18.16
N PRO A 81 -2.20 18.42 18.90
CA PRO A 81 -1.01 19.23 18.65
C PRO A 81 0.25 18.45 19.02
N SER A 82 1.36 18.80 18.37
CA SER A 82 2.69 18.38 18.78
C SER A 82 2.94 18.81 20.22
N ALA A 83 3.56 17.93 20.98
CA ALA A 83 3.85 18.11 22.40
C ALA A 83 5.14 17.37 22.76
N PRO A 84 5.77 17.65 23.91
CA PRO A 84 6.94 16.89 24.34
C PRO A 84 6.67 15.37 24.34
N GLY A 85 7.49 14.62 23.60
CA GLY A 85 7.31 13.17 23.39
C GLY A 85 6.37 12.79 22.24
N LEU A 86 5.90 13.78 21.47
CA LEU A 86 5.14 13.67 20.24
C LEU A 86 5.55 14.84 19.32
N ASP A 87 6.84 14.91 19.02
CA ASP A 87 7.50 16.00 18.31
C ASP A 87 8.60 15.46 17.39
N VAL A 88 9.33 16.37 16.74
CA VAL A 88 10.46 16.06 15.85
C VAL A 88 11.53 15.19 16.52
N ASN A 89 11.82 15.39 17.81
CA ASN A 89 12.84 14.61 18.52
C ASN A 89 12.38 13.16 18.69
N GLN A 90 11.11 12.97 19.05
CA GLN A 90 10.55 11.63 19.17
C GLN A 90 10.52 10.92 17.80
N ALA A 91 10.07 11.59 16.75
CA ALA A 91 10.09 11.05 15.39
C ALA A 91 11.52 10.66 14.97
N THR A 92 12.49 11.54 15.22
CA THR A 92 13.92 11.29 14.94
C THR A 92 14.42 10.05 15.66
N SER A 93 14.18 9.95 16.97
CA SER A 93 14.58 8.79 17.78
C SER A 93 13.92 7.50 17.28
N MET A 94 12.66 7.58 16.87
CA MET A 94 11.88 6.44 16.36
C MET A 94 12.41 5.93 15.01
N LEU A 95 12.85 6.83 14.11
CA LEU A 95 13.36 6.48 12.79
C LEU A 95 14.85 6.07 12.80
N THR A 96 15.66 6.74 13.61
CA THR A 96 17.13 6.57 13.63
C THR A 96 17.64 5.65 14.75
N GLY A 97 16.79 5.27 15.70
CA GLY A 97 17.14 4.36 16.78
C GLY A 97 17.48 2.94 16.29
N GLY A 98 18.03 2.11 17.19
CA GLY A 98 18.57 0.78 16.84
C GLY A 98 17.56 -0.27 16.31
N ASN A 99 16.26 0.04 16.35
CA ASN A 99 15.22 -0.76 15.70
C ASN A 99 14.37 0.09 14.73
N GLY A 100 14.78 1.34 14.45
CA GLY A 100 14.07 2.25 13.56
C GLY A 100 14.25 1.89 12.09
N LEU A 101 13.69 2.73 11.21
CA LEU A 101 13.83 2.62 9.76
C LEU A 101 15.29 2.48 9.31
N ALA A 102 16.22 3.26 9.89
CA ALA A 102 17.63 3.19 9.54
C ALA A 102 18.25 1.81 9.84
N ALA A 103 18.01 1.28 11.04
CA ALA A 103 18.50 -0.05 11.42
C ALA A 103 17.84 -1.16 10.59
N TYR A 104 16.57 -0.98 10.22
CA TYR A 104 15.85 -1.93 9.38
C TYR A 104 16.41 -2.00 7.96
N LEU A 105 16.66 -0.84 7.31
CA LEU A 105 17.27 -0.80 5.97
C LEU A 105 18.72 -1.30 5.96
N ASP A 106 19.49 -1.04 7.02
CA ASP A 106 20.82 -1.62 7.21
C ASP A 106 20.74 -3.16 7.25
N GLN A 107 19.81 -3.71 8.03
CA GLN A 107 19.62 -5.17 8.13
C GLN A 107 19.13 -5.77 6.80
N LEU A 108 18.14 -5.16 6.17
CA LEU A 108 17.56 -5.58 4.88
C LEU A 108 18.63 -5.63 3.79
N SER A 109 19.48 -4.60 3.73
CA SER A 109 20.53 -4.47 2.71
C SER A 109 21.83 -5.19 3.07
N ALA A 110 21.94 -5.78 4.27
CA ALA A 110 23.18 -6.28 4.84
C ALA A 110 24.31 -5.22 4.85
N GLY A 111 23.96 -3.97 5.21
CA GLY A 111 24.86 -2.82 5.31
C GLY A 111 25.33 -2.25 3.98
N LYS A 112 24.59 -2.49 2.89
CA LYS A 112 24.94 -2.01 1.54
C LYS A 112 24.27 -0.68 1.16
N VAL A 113 23.26 -0.27 1.91
CA VAL A 113 22.54 0.99 1.69
C VAL A 113 23.00 2.02 2.71
N GLU A 114 23.45 3.17 2.23
CA GLU A 114 23.67 4.35 3.04
C GLU A 114 22.37 5.17 3.09
N LEU A 115 21.68 5.16 4.23
CA LEU A 115 20.46 5.95 4.44
C LEU A 115 20.78 7.30 5.10
N ASN A 116 20.37 8.38 4.44
CA ASN A 116 20.42 9.74 4.96
C ASN A 116 18.99 10.29 5.14
N LEU A 117 18.54 10.37 6.39
CA LEU A 117 17.24 10.95 6.73
C LEU A 117 17.38 12.45 6.98
N THR A 118 16.65 13.25 6.20
CA THR A 118 16.49 14.69 6.43
C THR A 118 15.14 14.92 7.09
N ILE A 119 15.15 15.17 8.41
CA ILE A 119 13.95 15.42 9.19
C ILE A 119 13.75 16.93 9.29
N HIS A 120 12.61 17.41 8.80
CA HIS A 120 12.28 18.84 8.86
C HIS A 120 12.25 19.32 10.33
N PRO A 121 12.93 20.44 10.66
CA PRO A 121 13.14 20.83 12.05
C PRO A 121 11.89 21.37 12.74
N THR A 122 10.86 21.77 11.97
CA THR A 122 9.60 22.29 12.50
C THR A 122 8.45 21.37 12.14
N VAL A 123 7.44 21.36 13.02
CA VAL A 123 6.16 20.68 12.80
C VAL A 123 5.26 21.60 11.98
N ILE A 124 4.66 21.06 10.93
CA ILE A 124 3.67 21.75 10.10
C ILE A 124 2.28 21.53 10.71
N ARG A 125 1.50 22.60 10.84
CA ARG A 125 0.12 22.52 11.32
C ARG A 125 -0.80 22.27 10.14
N ALA A 126 -1.53 21.16 10.16
CA ALA A 126 -2.64 20.93 9.24
C ALA A 126 -3.69 22.04 9.36
N GLU A 127 -4.19 22.54 8.23
CA GLU A 127 -5.21 23.60 8.19
C GLU A 127 -6.56 23.13 8.74
N HIS A 128 -6.86 21.85 8.56
CA HIS A 128 -8.12 21.24 8.99
C HIS A 128 -7.91 20.11 10.00
N SER A 129 -9.03 19.59 10.54
CA SER A 129 -9.03 18.49 11.51
C SER A 129 -8.66 17.15 10.85
N VAL A 130 -8.28 16.16 11.66
CA VAL A 130 -8.01 14.79 11.16
C VAL A 130 -9.22 14.22 10.42
N ASP A 131 -10.43 14.47 10.91
CA ASP A 131 -11.70 14.02 10.27
C ASP A 131 -11.94 14.69 8.91
N TYR A 132 -11.35 15.87 8.65
CA TYR A 132 -11.47 16.49 7.34
C TYR A 132 -10.70 15.70 6.27
N TYR A 133 -9.53 15.17 6.62
CA TYR A 133 -8.69 14.42 5.68
C TYR A 133 -8.96 12.90 5.72
N GLY A 134 -9.10 12.31 6.90
CA GLY A 134 -9.17 10.84 7.08
C GLY A 134 -10.59 10.28 7.24
N LYS A 135 -11.60 10.90 6.63
CA LYS A 135 -12.97 10.40 6.72
C LYS A 135 -13.26 9.39 5.62
N ASP A 136 -13.79 8.24 5.99
CA ASP A 136 -14.25 7.24 5.02
C ASP A 136 -15.56 7.69 4.34
N SER A 137 -15.69 7.32 3.06
CA SER A 137 -16.97 7.28 2.36
C SER A 137 -17.60 5.88 2.50
N THR A 138 -18.77 5.67 1.89
CA THR A 138 -19.43 4.35 1.89
C THR A 138 -18.57 3.27 1.22
N ASP A 139 -17.83 3.65 0.18
CA ASP A 139 -17.18 2.72 -0.74
C ASP A 139 -15.64 2.81 -0.71
N SER A 140 -15.08 3.86 -0.11
CA SER A 140 -13.63 4.05 -0.01
C SER A 140 -13.22 4.58 1.36
N ARG A 141 -12.07 4.11 1.84
CA ARG A 141 -11.39 4.72 2.99
C ARG A 141 -10.83 6.08 2.61
N ASP A 142 -10.57 6.91 3.62
CA ASP A 142 -9.78 8.15 3.48
C ASP A 142 -10.22 9.06 2.32
N SER A 143 -11.52 9.07 2.00
CA SER A 143 -12.08 9.95 0.95
C SER A 143 -12.11 11.42 1.39
N GLY A 144 -11.90 11.66 2.68
CA GLY A 144 -12.02 12.97 3.28
C GLY A 144 -13.47 13.45 3.37
N LYS A 145 -13.66 14.59 4.03
CA LYS A 145 -14.97 15.20 4.21
C LYS A 145 -15.29 16.14 3.05
N ASP A 146 -16.51 16.04 2.53
CA ASP A 146 -17.05 16.96 1.52
C ASP A 146 -16.21 17.02 0.23
N GLY A 147 -15.54 15.92 -0.13
CA GLY A 147 -14.69 15.84 -1.33
C GLY A 147 -13.35 16.57 -1.17
N SER A 148 -12.78 16.55 0.03
CA SER A 148 -11.52 17.22 0.37
C SER A 148 -10.27 16.54 -0.17
N ASP A 149 -10.38 15.58 -1.08
CA ASP A 149 -9.23 14.84 -1.63
C ASP A 149 -8.43 14.05 -0.58
N GLY A 150 -9.01 13.86 0.61
CA GLY A 150 -8.49 12.97 1.62
C GLY A 150 -7.11 13.36 2.17
N PRO A 151 -6.28 12.38 2.54
CA PRO A 151 -4.90 12.62 2.96
C PRO A 151 -4.01 13.26 1.88
N ALA A 152 -4.35 13.13 0.60
CA ALA A 152 -3.58 13.74 -0.49
C ALA A 152 -3.64 15.27 -0.43
N ALA A 153 -4.77 15.85 -0.02
CA ALA A 153 -4.86 17.30 0.22
C ALA A 153 -3.98 17.77 1.39
N LEU A 154 -3.79 16.94 2.43
CA LEU A 154 -2.86 17.24 3.50
C LEU A 154 -1.41 17.21 3.01
N ALA A 155 -1.06 16.21 2.19
CA ALA A 155 0.25 16.14 1.57
C ALA A 155 0.51 17.33 0.63
N GLU A 156 -0.48 17.72 -0.18
CA GLU A 156 -0.41 18.92 -1.03
C GLU A 156 -0.17 20.18 -0.20
N GLN A 157 -0.88 20.35 0.93
CA GLN A 157 -0.65 21.47 1.84
C GLN A 157 0.81 21.51 2.32
N VAL A 158 1.32 20.37 2.81
CA VAL A 158 2.70 20.27 3.34
C VAL A 158 3.74 20.61 2.26
N VAL A 159 3.57 20.09 1.04
CA VAL A 159 4.50 20.37 -0.07
C VAL A 159 4.45 21.85 -0.45
N ASN A 160 3.25 22.45 -0.51
CA ASN A 160 3.11 23.87 -0.80
C ASN A 160 3.75 24.77 0.26
N ASP A 161 3.60 24.43 1.55
CA ASP A 161 4.20 25.19 2.66
C ASP A 161 5.74 25.15 2.60
N LEU A 162 6.33 24.05 2.12
CA LEU A 162 7.78 23.84 2.08
C LEU A 162 8.41 24.11 0.70
N ARG A 163 7.58 24.43 -0.30
CA ARG A 163 7.93 24.52 -1.72
C ARG A 163 9.21 25.31 -1.99
N ASP A 164 9.30 26.49 -1.40
CA ASP A 164 10.38 27.45 -1.62
C ASP A 164 11.44 27.44 -0.50
N GLU A 165 11.25 26.62 0.54
CA GLU A 165 12.13 26.55 1.71
C GLU A 165 13.22 25.49 1.56
N LEU A 166 12.97 24.44 0.77
CA LEU A 166 13.85 23.28 0.63
C LEU A 166 14.58 23.23 -0.72
N ASP A 167 15.78 22.66 -0.71
CA ASP A 167 16.48 22.26 -1.93
C ASP A 167 16.04 20.84 -2.34
N TRP A 168 14.97 20.77 -3.12
CA TRP A 168 14.30 19.51 -3.48
C TRP A 168 15.13 18.56 -4.34
N LEU A 169 16.17 19.06 -5.01
CA LEU A 169 17.10 18.26 -5.82
C LEU A 169 17.76 17.11 -5.06
N LYS A 170 17.79 17.20 -3.73
CA LYS A 170 18.36 16.17 -2.86
C LYS A 170 17.60 14.85 -2.91
N TRP A 171 16.31 14.87 -3.25
CA TRP A 171 15.41 13.72 -3.20
C TRP A 171 14.95 13.24 -4.58
N ASP A 172 15.57 13.76 -5.65
CA ASP A 172 15.49 13.25 -7.02
C ASP A 172 16.77 12.44 -7.28
N LEU A 173 16.70 11.15 -6.95
CA LEU A 173 17.84 10.24 -6.87
C LEU A 173 18.30 9.77 -8.25
N ASP A 174 17.39 9.64 -9.21
CA ASP A 174 17.68 9.19 -10.57
C ASP A 174 17.72 10.33 -11.62
N LYS A 175 17.32 11.55 -11.23
CA LYS A 175 17.36 12.80 -12.01
C LYS A 175 16.31 12.86 -13.12
N ASP A 176 15.15 12.25 -12.90
CA ASP A 176 14.00 12.34 -13.80
C ASP A 176 13.15 13.60 -13.59
N GLY A 177 13.39 14.32 -12.50
CA GLY A 177 12.65 15.53 -12.12
C GLY A 177 11.52 15.30 -11.12
N VAL A 178 11.39 14.09 -10.56
CA VAL A 178 10.40 13.70 -9.55
C VAL A 178 11.09 13.50 -8.19
N VAL A 179 10.39 13.80 -7.11
CA VAL A 179 10.87 13.53 -5.74
C VAL A 179 10.55 12.09 -5.34
N ASP A 180 11.59 11.28 -5.16
CA ASP A 180 11.52 9.82 -4.94
C ASP A 180 11.16 9.39 -3.51
N ARG A 181 11.55 10.18 -2.50
CA ARG A 181 11.56 9.76 -1.09
C ARG A 181 10.99 10.82 -0.16
N PHE A 182 9.68 10.76 0.07
CA PHE A 182 8.96 11.74 0.88
C PHE A 182 7.98 11.09 1.85
N ILE A 183 8.22 11.30 3.16
CA ILE A 183 7.45 10.76 4.26
C ILE A 183 6.83 11.90 5.08
N ILE A 184 5.54 11.78 5.36
CA ILE A 184 4.77 12.63 6.26
C ILE A 184 4.38 11.82 7.49
N LEU A 185 4.87 12.23 8.66
CA LEU A 185 4.51 11.62 9.93
C LEU A 185 3.52 12.49 10.68
N HIS A 186 2.37 11.95 11.08
CA HIS A 186 1.34 12.72 11.76
C HIS A 186 1.12 12.35 13.23
N THR A 187 0.75 13.34 14.05
CA THR A 187 0.58 13.18 15.51
C THR A 187 -0.72 12.50 15.94
N SER A 188 -1.68 12.33 15.03
CA SER A 188 -2.98 11.73 15.35
C SER A 188 -2.90 10.19 15.42
N LYS A 189 -3.83 9.56 16.15
CA LYS A 189 -3.94 8.09 16.19
C LYS A 189 -4.45 7.60 14.82
N PRO A 190 -3.83 6.57 14.22
CA PRO A 190 -4.20 6.16 12.87
C PRO A 190 -5.44 5.26 12.87
N GLN A 191 -6.05 5.07 11.69
CA GLN A 191 -7.26 4.28 11.54
C GLN A 191 -7.02 2.79 11.80
N GLU A 192 -5.90 2.23 11.34
CA GLU A 192 -5.60 0.80 11.46
C GLU A 192 -5.49 0.29 12.91
N ASP A 193 -5.22 1.17 13.88
CA ASP A 193 -5.21 0.84 15.32
C ASP A 193 -6.44 1.37 16.09
N SER A 194 -7.21 2.30 15.52
CA SER A 194 -8.39 2.86 16.19
C SER A 194 -9.71 2.28 15.68
N GLY A 195 -9.74 1.79 14.45
CA GLY A 195 -10.96 1.41 13.71
C GLY A 195 -11.90 2.58 13.43
N ALA A 196 -11.50 3.83 13.72
CA ALA A 196 -12.36 4.99 13.57
C ALA A 196 -12.26 5.54 12.15
N ALA A 197 -13.36 5.46 11.41
CA ALA A 197 -13.54 5.96 10.03
C ALA A 197 -13.41 7.49 9.84
N SER A 198 -12.83 8.18 10.82
CA SER A 198 -12.54 9.62 10.84
C SER A 198 -11.07 9.90 11.14
N LYS A 199 -10.22 8.88 10.94
CA LYS A 199 -8.78 8.90 11.15
C LYS A 199 -8.12 8.48 9.85
N ILE A 200 -6.93 9.04 9.62
CA ILE A 200 -6.11 8.69 8.47
C ILE A 200 -5.60 7.26 8.65
N TRP A 201 -5.76 6.43 7.62
CA TRP A 201 -5.10 5.13 7.49
C TRP A 201 -3.69 5.35 6.93
N SER A 202 -2.67 4.73 7.52
CA SER A 202 -1.29 4.89 7.03
C SER A 202 -1.13 4.28 5.62
N HIS A 203 -0.57 4.99 4.64
CA HIS A 203 -0.45 4.52 3.25
C HIS A 203 0.75 5.14 2.52
N PHE A 204 1.13 4.53 1.40
CA PHE A 204 1.80 5.19 0.28
C PHE A 204 0.81 5.40 -0.87
N GLY A 205 0.84 6.58 -1.49
CA GLY A 205 -0.08 6.88 -2.59
C GLY A 205 0.29 8.14 -3.37
N PRO A 206 -0.42 8.38 -4.49
CA PRO A 206 -0.20 9.56 -5.32
C PRO A 206 -0.81 10.79 -4.66
N LEU A 207 -0.24 11.95 -4.98
CA LEU A 207 -0.97 13.21 -4.92
C LEU A 207 -2.02 13.22 -6.02
N ILE A 208 -3.24 13.66 -5.69
CA ILE A 208 -4.29 13.86 -6.71
C ILE A 208 -3.87 14.92 -7.72
N ASN A 209 -3.20 15.98 -7.23
CA ASN A 209 -2.57 17.00 -8.06
C ASN A 209 -1.07 17.05 -7.72
N PRO A 210 -0.19 16.55 -8.59
CA PRO A 210 1.25 16.75 -8.44
C PRO A 210 1.63 18.21 -8.21
N VAL A 211 2.54 18.46 -7.28
CA VAL A 211 2.97 19.82 -6.91
C VAL A 211 4.36 20.10 -7.45
N THR A 212 4.49 21.13 -8.28
CA THR A 212 5.80 21.61 -8.74
C THR A 212 6.51 22.39 -7.64
N VAL A 213 7.73 21.99 -7.32
CA VAL A 213 8.58 22.61 -6.29
C VAL A 213 9.75 23.39 -6.89
N ALA A 214 10.60 23.97 -6.02
CA ALA A 214 11.79 24.69 -6.49
C ALA A 214 12.64 23.84 -7.44
N SER A 215 13.40 24.50 -8.32
CA SER A 215 14.21 23.85 -9.36
C SER A 215 13.41 23.12 -10.46
N GLY A 216 12.08 23.21 -10.44
CA GLY A 216 11.20 22.66 -11.48
C GLY A 216 10.86 21.18 -11.31
N LEU A 217 11.19 20.59 -10.16
CA LEU A 217 10.85 19.22 -9.80
C LEU A 217 9.35 19.10 -9.48
N THR A 218 8.81 17.88 -9.53
CA THR A 218 7.46 17.54 -9.09
C THR A 218 7.48 16.61 -7.89
N VAL A 219 6.58 16.85 -6.93
CA VAL A 219 6.21 15.84 -5.93
C VAL A 219 4.93 15.18 -6.43
N GLU A 220 4.97 13.87 -6.63
CA GLU A 220 3.88 13.11 -7.25
C GLU A 220 3.28 12.06 -6.30
N HIS A 221 4.04 11.61 -5.32
CA HIS A 221 3.62 10.60 -4.36
C HIS A 221 4.20 10.89 -2.97
N TYR A 222 3.61 10.29 -1.96
CA TYR A 222 4.04 10.43 -0.58
C TYR A 222 3.71 9.18 0.22
N THR A 223 4.47 8.96 1.29
CA THR A 223 4.09 8.05 2.37
C THR A 223 3.53 8.87 3.52
N MET A 224 2.38 8.48 4.07
CA MET A 224 1.81 9.09 5.28
C MET A 224 1.55 8.04 6.34
N ALA A 225 2.03 8.28 7.56
CA ALA A 225 1.83 7.36 8.68
C ALA A 225 1.79 8.07 10.04
N SER A 226 1.17 7.44 11.03
CA SER A 226 1.23 7.93 12.40
C SER A 226 2.54 7.57 13.08
N PHE A 227 3.10 8.51 13.84
CA PHE A 227 4.20 8.23 14.78
C PHE A 227 3.78 8.37 16.25
N ARG A 228 2.47 8.46 16.52
CA ARG A 228 1.92 8.73 17.85
C ARG A 228 2.29 7.67 18.90
N SER A 229 2.66 6.47 18.46
CA SER A 229 3.20 5.41 19.29
C SER A 229 4.43 4.80 18.64
N SER A 230 5.43 4.42 19.43
CA SER A 230 6.60 3.69 18.95
C SER A 230 6.27 2.31 18.36
N ASN A 231 5.06 1.81 18.62
CA ASN A 231 4.50 0.60 18.02
C ASN A 231 4.18 0.76 16.53
N TYR A 232 4.04 1.99 16.02
CA TYR A 232 3.74 2.20 14.61
C TYR A 232 4.98 2.17 13.71
N ARG A 233 6.17 1.83 14.26
CA ARG A 233 7.41 1.73 13.48
C ARG A 233 7.29 0.73 12.33
N GLY A 234 6.73 -0.45 12.59
CA GLY A 234 6.52 -1.44 11.56
C GLY A 234 5.64 -0.95 10.42
N THR A 235 4.56 -0.22 10.74
CA THR A 235 3.71 0.44 9.74
C THR A 235 4.49 1.49 8.94
N ILE A 236 5.25 2.38 9.60
CA ILE A 236 6.09 3.36 8.89
C ILE A 236 7.06 2.65 7.92
N ILE A 237 7.67 1.55 8.34
CA ILE A 237 8.58 0.76 7.50
C ILE A 237 7.82 0.14 6.32
N HIS A 238 6.67 -0.48 6.56
CA HIS A 238 5.81 -1.06 5.53
C HIS A 238 5.46 -0.02 4.46
N GLU A 239 4.89 1.12 4.86
CA GLU A 239 4.49 2.16 3.92
C GLU A 239 5.68 2.79 3.20
N SER A 240 6.84 2.86 3.86
CA SER A 240 8.06 3.39 3.25
C SER A 240 8.62 2.45 2.17
N LEU A 241 8.41 1.14 2.27
CA LEU A 241 8.91 0.19 1.28
C LEU A 241 8.14 0.26 -0.04
N HIS A 242 6.88 0.70 -0.03
CA HIS A 242 6.14 0.95 -1.27
C HIS A 242 6.80 2.02 -2.16
N GLN A 243 7.55 2.97 -1.59
CA GLN A 243 8.35 3.94 -2.37
C GLN A 243 9.45 3.30 -3.23
N HIS A 244 9.73 2.00 -3.03
CA HIS A 244 10.68 1.21 -3.81
C HIS A 244 10.00 0.26 -4.79
N GLY A 245 8.68 0.34 -4.93
CA GLY A 245 7.89 -0.58 -5.76
C GLY A 245 7.46 -1.86 -5.06
N ALA A 246 7.69 -2.00 -3.75
CA ALA A 246 7.12 -3.11 -2.99
C ALA A 246 5.58 -3.09 -3.06
N ILE A 247 4.93 -4.24 -3.16
CA ILE A 247 3.48 -4.39 -3.18
C ILE A 247 2.98 -5.09 -1.91
N ASP A 248 1.72 -4.84 -1.56
CA ASP A 248 1.06 -5.60 -0.50
C ASP A 248 0.98 -7.09 -0.85
N LEU A 249 1.39 -7.93 0.10
CA LEU A 249 1.35 -9.39 -0.02
C LEU A 249 0.15 -10.01 0.69
N TYR A 250 -0.83 -9.21 1.11
CA TYR A 250 -2.12 -9.64 1.65
C TYR A 250 -3.26 -9.15 0.74
N SER A 251 -4.47 -9.66 0.95
CA SER A 251 -5.63 -9.23 0.16
C SER A 251 -5.98 -7.76 0.42
N VAL A 252 -5.62 -6.88 -0.50
CA VAL A 252 -6.17 -5.53 -0.60
C VAL A 252 -7.37 -5.56 -1.54
N HIS A 253 -8.57 -5.34 -1.01
CA HIS A 253 -9.81 -5.09 -1.77
C HIS A 253 -10.16 -6.07 -2.91
N ASP A 254 -10.25 -7.37 -2.64
CA ASP A 254 -10.78 -8.30 -3.64
C ASP A 254 -12.33 -8.29 -3.65
N VAL A 255 -12.90 -7.69 -4.70
CA VAL A 255 -14.36 -7.65 -4.96
C VAL A 255 -14.93 -9.05 -5.23
N VAL A 256 -14.09 -10.02 -5.59
CA VAL A 256 -14.47 -11.38 -5.98
C VAL A 256 -14.23 -12.37 -4.83
N ARG A 257 -13.23 -12.13 -3.99
CA ARG A 257 -12.87 -13.00 -2.86
C ARG A 257 -12.92 -12.27 -1.52
N LYS A 258 -14.00 -12.49 -0.78
CA LYS A 258 -14.16 -12.04 0.62
C LYS A 258 -13.43 -12.92 1.64
N ASP A 259 -12.64 -13.88 1.20
CA ASP A 259 -11.88 -14.72 2.13
C ASP A 259 -10.72 -13.87 2.68
N PRO A 260 -10.57 -13.75 4.01
CA PRO A 260 -9.45 -13.07 4.64
C PRO A 260 -8.18 -13.90 4.42
N TRP A 261 -7.60 -13.80 3.22
CA TRP A 261 -6.28 -14.33 2.97
C TRP A 261 -5.28 -13.33 3.56
N ASN A 262 -4.66 -13.73 4.66
CA ASN A 262 -3.63 -12.95 5.36
C ASN A 262 -2.32 -12.85 4.56
N GLY A 263 -2.32 -13.22 3.28
CA GLY A 263 -1.12 -13.22 2.48
C GLY A 263 -0.11 -14.25 2.93
N VAL A 264 1.14 -13.80 3.02
CA VAL A 264 2.25 -14.49 3.68
C VAL A 264 2.29 -14.27 5.20
N GLY A 265 1.37 -13.46 5.74
CA GLY A 265 1.20 -13.24 7.18
C GLY A 265 2.41 -12.61 7.86
N ASP A 266 2.71 -13.08 9.07
CA ASP A 266 3.75 -12.52 9.95
C ASP A 266 5.19 -12.70 9.42
N TRP A 267 5.35 -13.34 8.25
CA TRP A 267 6.65 -13.68 7.65
C TRP A 267 7.22 -12.60 6.73
N ASP A 268 6.41 -11.63 6.29
CA ASP A 268 6.85 -10.52 5.44
C ASP A 268 6.34 -9.19 5.98
N VAL A 269 7.18 -8.17 5.93
CA VAL A 269 6.81 -6.80 6.29
C VAL A 269 5.68 -6.26 5.43
N MET A 270 5.59 -6.66 4.16
CA MET A 270 4.52 -6.26 3.23
C MET A 270 3.22 -7.05 3.42
N ALA A 271 3.15 -7.87 4.48
CA ALA A 271 1.92 -8.51 4.97
C ALA A 271 1.69 -8.12 6.44
N SER A 272 1.19 -9.02 7.29
CA SER A 272 0.98 -8.72 8.72
C SER A 272 2.28 -8.67 9.54
N GLY A 273 3.43 -9.00 8.93
CA GLY A 273 4.73 -8.98 9.60
C GLY A 273 5.16 -7.58 10.07
N ASN A 274 4.58 -6.51 9.53
CA ASN A 274 4.76 -5.15 10.06
C ASN A 274 4.23 -4.99 11.50
N TRP A 275 3.25 -5.80 11.92
CA TRP A 275 2.67 -5.75 13.27
C TRP A 275 3.36 -6.67 14.29
N ASN A 276 4.42 -7.37 13.90
CA ASN A 276 5.15 -8.27 14.78
C ASN A 276 5.67 -7.56 16.05
N GLY A 277 5.49 -8.23 17.19
CA GLY A 277 5.83 -7.66 18.50
C GLY A 277 5.06 -6.37 18.81
N ASN A 278 3.81 -6.27 18.36
CA ASN A 278 3.00 -5.04 18.44
C ASN A 278 3.63 -3.88 17.65
N GLY A 279 4.12 -4.20 16.45
CA GLY A 279 4.83 -3.32 15.53
C GLY A 279 6.23 -2.87 15.97
N ALA A 280 6.75 -3.46 17.06
CA ALA A 280 8.08 -3.15 17.56
C ALA A 280 9.20 -3.91 16.83
N VAL A 281 8.89 -5.07 16.24
CA VAL A 281 9.87 -5.97 15.62
C VAL A 281 9.33 -6.46 14.28
N PRO A 282 9.23 -5.58 13.26
CA PRO A 282 8.72 -5.96 11.96
C PRO A 282 9.52 -7.14 11.37
N ALA A 283 8.84 -8.03 10.65
CA ALA A 283 9.50 -9.08 9.87
C ALA A 283 10.48 -8.47 8.85
N LEU A 284 11.51 -9.20 8.46
CA LEU A 284 12.28 -8.86 7.26
C LEU A 284 11.47 -9.22 6.01
N PRO A 285 11.74 -8.58 4.85
CA PRO A 285 11.06 -8.95 3.62
C PRO A 285 11.43 -10.36 3.17
N MET A 286 10.49 -11.10 2.61
CA MET A 286 10.72 -12.35 1.92
C MET A 286 11.27 -12.08 0.51
N ALA A 287 11.68 -13.16 -0.17
CA ALA A 287 12.23 -13.08 -1.53
C ALA A 287 11.30 -12.38 -2.54
N ALA A 288 9.97 -12.46 -2.34
CA ALA A 288 9.00 -11.79 -3.21
C ALA A 288 9.09 -10.26 -3.11
N THR A 289 9.11 -9.72 -1.89
CA THR A 289 9.32 -8.29 -1.64
C THR A 289 10.73 -7.88 -2.08
N ILE A 290 11.77 -8.63 -1.71
CA ILE A 290 13.17 -8.31 -2.10
C ILE A 290 13.34 -8.22 -3.61
N ALA A 291 12.61 -9.01 -4.40
CA ALA A 291 12.69 -8.98 -5.86
C ALA A 291 12.11 -7.71 -6.49
N GLN A 292 11.35 -6.92 -5.72
CA GLN A 292 10.77 -5.64 -6.15
C GLN A 292 11.63 -4.44 -5.70
N LEU A 293 12.38 -4.61 -4.61
CA LEU A 293 13.31 -3.61 -4.08
C LEU A 293 14.55 -3.46 -4.95
#